data_AF-A0A3C0XGN4-F1
#
_entry.id   AF-A0A3C0XGN4-F1
#
_cell.length_a   1.000
_cell.length_b   1.000
_cell.length_c   1.000
_cell.angle_alpha   90.00
_cell.angle_beta   90.00
_cell.angle_gamma   90.00
#
_symmetry.space_group_name_H-M   'P 1'
#
loop_
_entity.id
_entity.type
_entity.pdbx_description
1 polymer ?
#
loop_
_entity_poly.entity_id
_entity_poly.type
_entity_poly.pdbx_seq_one_letter_code
_entity_poly.pdbx_strand_id
1 'polypeptide(L)'
;MQERQVTIGRESHKLPDPFLVMATQNPIETEGTYALPEAQVDRFMMKVTVGYPNEMDEFLVVERMAQGLASVSPVMTTERLLQLQRETDKV
;
A
#
# COMPACT_ATOMS: atom_id res chain seq x y z
N MET A 1 -5.85 10.95 4.17
CA MET A 1 -6.50 9.70 3.74
C MET A 1 -7.97 9.91 3.46
N GLN A 2 -8.78 10.18 4.49
CA GLN A 2 -10.24 10.22 4.35
C GLN A 2 -10.75 11.44 3.55
N GLU A 3 -10.17 12.61 3.77
CA GLU A 3 -10.59 13.84 3.07
C GLU A 3 -10.02 13.97 1.66
N ARG A 4 -9.11 13.08 1.24
CA ARG A 4 -8.38 13.16 -0.04
C ARG A 4 -7.74 14.54 -0.35
N GLN A 5 -7.45 15.33 0.68
CA GLN A 5 -6.77 16.62 0.60
C GLN A 5 -5.94 16.88 1.86
N VAL A 6 -5.01 17.84 1.79
CA VAL A 6 -4.20 18.32 2.91
C VAL A 6 -4.17 19.85 2.87
N THR A 7 -4.41 20.51 4.00
CA THR A 7 -4.34 21.97 4.11
C THR A 7 -3.05 22.38 4.83
N ILE A 8 -2.28 23.28 4.21
CA ILE A 8 -1.05 23.85 4.76
C ILE A 8 -1.27 25.36 4.89
N GLY A 9 -1.41 25.84 6.13
CA GLY A 9 -1.76 27.24 6.40
C GLY A 9 -3.16 27.58 5.87
N ARG A 10 -3.24 28.37 4.80
CA ARG A 10 -4.51 28.78 4.16
C ARG A 10 -4.77 28.08 2.81
N GLU A 11 -3.83 27.27 2.34
CA GLU A 11 -3.92 26.62 1.03
C GLU A 11 -4.25 25.13 1.20
N SER A 12 -5.19 24.64 0.38
CA SER A 12 -5.57 23.22 0.38
C SER A 12 -5.12 22.55 -0.90
N HIS A 13 -4.41 21.43 -0.76
CA HIS A 13 -3.87 20.63 -1.85
C HIS A 13 -4.61 19.30 -1.94
N LYS A 14 -5.12 18.96 -3.13
CA LYS A 14 -5.75 17.65 -3.37
C LYS A 14 -4.70 16.56 -3.52
N LEU A 15 -5.00 15.38 -3.01
CA LEU A 15 -4.21 14.18 -3.26
C LEU A 15 -4.42 13.70 -4.70
N PRO A 16 -3.42 13.03 -5.32
CA PRO A 16 -3.56 12.46 -6.65
C PRO A 16 -4.64 11.37 -6.66
N ASP A 17 -5.17 11.06 -7.85
CA ASP A 17 -6.10 9.94 -8.05
C ASP A 17 -5.51 8.96 -9.07
N PRO A 18 -5.34 7.67 -8.72
CA PRO A 18 -5.65 7.04 -7.45
C PRO A 18 -4.62 7.38 -6.35
N PHE A 19 -5.07 7.27 -5.09
CA PHE A 19 -4.23 7.37 -3.91
C PHE A 19 -4.37 6.11 -3.06
N LEU A 20 -3.25 5.44 -2.78
CA LEU A 20 -3.19 4.23 -1.97
C LEU A 20 -2.34 4.47 -0.73
N VAL A 21 -2.84 4.07 0.43
CA VAL A 21 -2.07 4.04 1.68
C VAL A 21 -1.76 2.59 2.02
N MET A 22 -0.46 2.29 2.15
CA MET A 22 0.01 1.03 2.70
C MET A 22 0.72 1.34 4.02
N ALA A 23 0.13 0.91 5.13
CA ALA A 23 0.70 1.07 6.46
C ALA A 23 1.18 -0.30 6.97
N THR A 24 2.38 -0.36 7.51
CA THR A 24 2.91 -1.55 8.19
C THR A 24 2.94 -1.30 9.69
N GLN A 25 2.76 -2.37 10.47
CA GLN A 25 2.89 -2.36 11.92
C GLN A 25 3.90 -3.43 12.31
N ASN A 26 4.97 -3.06 13.02
CA ASN A 26 5.86 -4.03 13.64
C ASN A 26 5.19 -4.51 14.95
N PRO A 27 4.83 -5.81 15.08
CA PRO A 27 4.13 -6.30 16.26
C PRO A 27 5.05 -6.55 17.47
N ILE A 28 6.38 -6.49 17.30
CA ILE A 28 7.35 -6.94 18.31
C ILE A 28 7.96 -5.77 19.08
N GLU A 29 8.16 -4.61 18.46
CA GLU A 29 8.82 -3.44 19.06
C GLU A 29 7.83 -2.30 19.30
N THR A 30 7.59 -1.99 20.58
CA THR A 30 6.70 -0.89 21.03
C THR A 30 7.43 0.36 21.51
N GLU A 31 8.77 0.36 21.48
CA GLU A 31 9.52 1.51 21.98
C GLU A 31 9.32 2.72 21.05
N GLY A 32 8.64 3.75 21.55
CA GLY A 32 8.31 4.95 20.77
C GLY A 32 7.14 4.82 19.79
N THR A 33 6.39 3.71 19.79
CA THR A 33 5.21 3.55 18.92
C THR A 33 3.92 3.53 19.74
N TYR A 34 2.96 4.36 19.34
CA TYR A 34 1.60 4.33 19.89
C TYR A 34 0.75 3.46 18.99
N ALA A 35 0.10 2.45 19.56
CA ALA A 35 -0.87 1.66 18.81
C ALA A 35 -1.92 2.58 18.20
N LEU A 36 -2.22 2.38 16.91
CA LEU A 36 -3.30 3.09 16.26
C LEU A 36 -4.61 2.76 17.01
N PRO A 37 -5.39 3.77 17.43
CA PRO A 37 -6.73 3.55 17.96
C PRO A 37 -7.56 2.72 16.99
N GLU A 38 -8.50 1.92 17.48
CA GLU A 38 -9.35 1.06 16.65
C GLU A 38 -10.06 1.85 15.54
N ALA A 39 -10.57 3.04 15.86
CA ALA A 39 -11.19 3.95 14.90
C ALA A 39 -10.26 4.44 13.77
N GLN A 40 -8.93 4.34 13.94
CA GLN A 40 -7.95 4.61 12.88
C GLN A 40 -7.71 3.37 12.01
N VAL A 41 -7.72 2.18 12.60
CA VAL A 41 -7.56 0.92 11.87
C VAL A 41 -8.79 0.63 10.99
N ASP A 42 -9.99 0.99 11.47
CA ASP A 42 -11.26 0.84 10.73
C ASP A 42 -11.29 1.59 9.38
N ARG A 43 -10.39 2.58 9.20
CA ARG A 43 -10.26 3.32 7.93
C ARG A 43 -9.58 2.50 6.82
N PHE A 44 -8.93 1.39 7.13
CA PHE A 44 -8.26 0.54 6.15
C PHE A 44 -9.22 -0.52 5.60
N MET A 45 -9.26 -0.64 4.28
CA MET A 45 -10.11 -1.63 3.59
C MET A 45 -9.71 -3.08 3.91
N MET A 46 -8.41 -3.33 4.11
CA MET A 46 -7.87 -4.68 4.33
C MET A 46 -6.76 -4.65 5.39
N LYS A 47 -6.73 -5.70 6.22
CA LYS A 47 -5.60 -6.02 7.09
C LYS A 47 -4.97 -7.32 6.59
N VAL A 48 -3.70 -7.24 6.18
CA VAL A 48 -2.94 -8.40 5.70
C VAL A 48 -1.93 -8.81 6.77
N THR A 49 -2.03 -10.04 7.27
CA THR A 49 -1.01 -10.62 8.14
C THR A 49 0.07 -11.25 7.27
N VAL A 50 1.29 -10.72 7.36
CA VAL A 50 2.44 -11.23 6.60
C VAL A 50 3.25 -12.16 7.49
N GLY A 51 3.36 -13.43 7.09
CA GLY A 51 4.24 -14.41 7.73
C GLY A 51 5.55 -14.57 6.96
N TYR A 52 6.40 -15.48 7.44
CA TYR A 52 7.61 -15.88 6.71
C TYR A 52 7.26 -16.74 5.49
N PRO A 53 8.04 -16.64 4.40
CA PRO A 53 7.94 -17.60 3.29
C PRO A 53 8.26 -19.01 3.78
N ASN A 54 7.80 -20.03 3.04
CA ASN A 54 8.31 -21.38 3.23
C ASN A 54 9.74 -21.48 2.67
N GLU A 55 10.45 -22.57 3.00
CA GLU A 55 11.86 -22.76 2.62
C GLU A 55 12.10 -22.64 1.10
N MET A 56 11.18 -23.14 0.29
CA MET A 56 11.29 -23.09 -1.17
C MET A 56 11.11 -21.67 -1.72
N ASP A 57 10.11 -20.95 -1.22
CA ASP A 57 9.87 -19.56 -1.59
C ASP A 57 11.03 -18.66 -1.13
N GLU A 58 11.57 -18.90 0.06
CA GLU A 58 12.74 -18.18 0.57
C GLU A 58 13.97 -18.41 -0.31
N PHE A 59 14.25 -19.67 -0.67
CA PHE A 59 15.34 -20.01 -1.57
C PHE A 59 15.21 -19.29 -2.92
N LEU A 60 14.02 -19.29 -3.52
CA LEU A 60 13.76 -18.62 -4.79
C LEU A 60 13.94 -17.09 -4.69
N VAL A 61 13.54 -16.49 -3.59
CA VAL A 61 13.74 -15.05 -3.35
C VAL A 61 15.23 -14.73 -3.28
N VAL A 62 16.01 -15.52 -2.52
CA VAL A 62 17.46 -15.33 -2.39
C VAL A 62 18.17 -15.50 -3.73
N GLU A 63 17.82 -16.55 -4.49
CA GLU A 63 18.40 -16.82 -5.81
C GLU A 63 18.15 -15.65 -6.78
N ARG A 64 16.91 -15.16 -6.85
CA ARG A 64 16.55 -14.03 -7.73
C ARG A 64 17.26 -12.74 -7.32
N MET A 65 17.38 -12.48 -6.02
CA MET A 65 18.10 -11.30 -5.53
C MET A 65 19.59 -11.37 -5.86
N ALA A 66 20.20 -12.57 -5.79
CA ALA A 66 21.61 -12.77 -6.12
C ALA A 66 21.92 -12.55 -7.62
N GLN A 67 20.96 -12.83 -8.50
CA GLN A 67 21.08 -12.60 -9.95
C GLN A 67 20.87 -11.13 -10.37
N GLY A 68 20.42 -10.28 -9.44
CA GLY A 68 20.08 -8.89 -9.71
C GLY A 68 18.64 -8.71 -10.18
N LEU A 69 18.06 -7.54 -9.91
CA LEU A 69 16.67 -7.25 -10.28
C LEU A 69 16.54 -7.04 -11.79
N ALA A 70 15.60 -7.76 -12.40
CA ALA A 70 15.22 -7.53 -13.78
C ALA A 70 14.58 -6.15 -13.97
N SER A 71 14.82 -5.52 -15.11
CA SER A 71 14.11 -4.31 -15.48
C SER A 71 12.63 -4.62 -15.71
N VAL A 72 11.75 -3.83 -15.10
CA VAL A 72 10.31 -3.94 -15.29
C VAL A 72 9.84 -2.97 -16.37
N SER A 73 8.93 -3.43 -17.23
CA SER A 73 8.27 -2.59 -18.22
C SER A 73 6.87 -2.19 -17.74
N PRO A 74 6.45 -0.94 -17.94
CA PRO A 74 5.10 -0.52 -17.57
C PRO A 74 4.07 -1.25 -18.43
N VAL A 75 3.12 -1.92 -17.78
CA VAL A 75 2.03 -2.68 -18.46
C VAL A 75 0.68 -1.97 -18.40
N MET A 76 0.57 -0.88 -17.64
CA MET A 76 -0.68 -0.14 -17.42
C MET A 76 -0.39 1.34 -17.13
N THR A 77 -1.32 2.22 -17.51
CA THR A 77 -1.31 3.63 -17.11
C THR A 77 -2.36 3.91 -16.03
N THR A 78 -2.16 5.00 -15.30
CA THR A 78 -3.07 5.45 -14.24
C THR A 78 -4.48 5.74 -14.75
N GLU A 79 -4.59 6.33 -15.94
CA GLU A 79 -5.88 6.64 -16.58
C GLU A 79 -6.66 5.36 -16.89
N ARG A 80 -5.94 4.34 -17.37
CA ARG A 80 -6.55 3.02 -17.66
C ARG A 80 -6.97 2.32 -16.37
N LEU A 81 -6.18 2.40 -15.31
CA LEU A 81 -6.54 1.86 -14.00
C LEU A 81 -7.84 2.49 -13.46
N LEU A 82 -7.96 3.83 -13.52
CA LEU A 82 -9.19 4.54 -13.10
C LEU A 82 -10.40 4.17 -13.96
N GLN A 83 -10.19 3.93 -15.26
CA GLN A 83 -11.26 3.44 -16.13
C GLN A 83 -11.75 2.06 -15.66
N LEU A 84 -10.85 1.14 -15.34
CA LEU A 84 -11.21 -0.19 -14.88
C LEU A 84 -11.96 -0.16 -13.54
N GLN A 85 -11.54 0.67 -12.58
CA GLN A 85 -12.27 0.84 -11.32
C GLN A 85 -13.72 1.28 -11.55
N ARG A 86 -13.94 2.26 -12.42
CA ARG A 86 -15.29 2.73 -12.77
C ARG A 86 -16.17 1.67 -13.43
N GLU A 87 -15.59 0.71 -14.15
CA GLU A 87 -16.37 -0.40 -14.71
C GLU A 87 -16.79 -1.40 -13.64
N THR A 88 -15.93 -1.66 -12.65
CA THR A 88 -16.27 -2.51 -11.51
C THR A 88 -17.40 -1.93 -10.66
N ASP A 89 -17.44 -0.60 -10.47
CA ASP A 89 -18.49 0.07 -9.68
C ASP A 89 -19.90 0.00 -10.31
N LYS A 90 -20.02 -0.43 -11.58
CA LYS A 90 -21.29 -0.55 -12.30
C LYS A 90 -21.97 -1.91 -12.11
N VAL A 91 -21.28 -2.89 -11.54
CA VAL A 91 -21.74 -4.28 -11.35
C VAL A 91 -22.08 -4.50 -9.88
#